data_AF-A0A1C7NHJ3-F1
#
_entry.id   AF-A0A1C7NHJ3-F1
#
_cell.length_a   1.000
_cell.length_b   1.000
_cell.length_c   1.000
_cell.angle_alpha   90.00
_cell.angle_beta   90.00
_cell.angle_gamma   90.00
#
_symmetry.space_group_name_H-M   'P 1'
#
loop_
_entity.id
_entity.type
_entity.pdbx_description
1 polymer ?
#
loop_
_entity_poly.entity_id
_entity_poly.type
_entity_poly.pdbx_seq_one_letter_code
_entity_poly.pdbx_strand_id
1 'polypeptide(L)'
;MLRSRVISLYKQLVYLGREYPAGYTDFFRPKLKDAFMKKKDLTDPQEIEKAIQFGEYIIKELETLYYLRKYRTLRKRYNETQ
;
A
#
# COMPACT_ATOMS: atom_id res chain seq x y z
N MET A 1 -10.36 19.29 -4.48
CA MET A 1 -9.00 18.76 -4.20
C MET A 1 -9.00 17.38 -3.54
N LEU A 2 -9.93 17.03 -2.64
CA LEU A 2 -9.92 15.71 -1.98
C LEU A 2 -10.07 14.52 -2.95
N ARG A 3 -10.98 14.63 -3.93
CA ARG A 3 -11.19 13.58 -4.94
C ARG A 3 -9.91 13.21 -5.70
N SER A 4 -9.09 14.19 -6.09
CA SER A 4 -7.83 13.92 -6.80
C SER A 4 -6.81 13.22 -5.89
N ARG A 5 -6.75 13.58 -4.60
CA ARG A 5 -5.90 12.89 -3.61
C ARG A 5 -6.31 11.43 -3.44
N VAL A 6 -7.62 11.14 -3.31
CA VAL A 6 -8.12 9.76 -3.23
C VAL A 6 -7.75 8.94 -4.47
N ILE A 7 -7.91 9.51 -5.67
CA ILE A 7 -7.54 8.83 -6.92
C ILE A 7 -6.03 8.58 -6.99
N SER A 8 -5.22 9.56 -6.61
CA SER A 8 -3.75 9.42 -6.58
C SER A 8 -3.32 8.32 -5.61
N LEU A 9 -3.86 8.34 -4.39
CA LEU A 9 -3.62 7.34 -3.36
C LEU A 9 -3.97 5.93 -3.84
N TYR A 10 -5.13 5.76 -4.48
CA TYR A 10 -5.53 4.47 -5.04
C TYR A 10 -4.53 3.97 -6.10
N LYS A 11 -4.10 4.84 -7.02
CA LYS A 11 -3.11 4.48 -8.05
C LYS A 11 -1.75 4.11 -7.45
N GLN A 12 -1.30 4.84 -6.43
CA GLN A 12 -0.06 4.54 -5.72
C GLN A 12 -0.12 3.19 -5.02
N LEU A 13 -1.19 2.90 -4.28
CA LEU A 13 -1.38 1.60 -3.63
C LEU A 13 -1.49 0.45 -4.63
N VAL A 14 -2.17 0.66 -5.77
CA VAL A 14 -2.23 -0.31 -6.88
C VAL A 14 -0.84 -0.62 -7.43
N TYR A 15 0.03 0.38 -7.54
CA TYR A 15 1.40 0.21 -8.01
C TYR A 15 2.27 -0.51 -6.98
N LEU A 16 2.28 -0.02 -5.74
CA LEU A 16 3.05 -0.59 -4.63
C LEU A 16 2.57 -2.00 -4.26
N GLY A 17 1.33 -2.37 -4.53
CA GLY A 17 0.81 -3.71 -4.26
C GLY A 17 1.32 -4.81 -5.18
N ARG A 18 1.97 -4.49 -6.31
CA ARG A 18 2.31 -5.48 -7.35
C ARG A 18 3.25 -6.57 -6.88
N GLU A 19 4.15 -6.25 -5.97
CA GLU A 19 5.13 -7.20 -5.41
C GLU A 19 4.75 -7.68 -4.00
N TYR A 20 3.49 -7.49 -3.61
CA TYR A 20 3.02 -7.89 -2.29
C TYR A 20 3.19 -9.42 -2.09
N PRO A 21 3.72 -9.89 -0.94
CA PRO A 21 4.11 -11.29 -0.76
C PRO A 21 2.99 -12.31 -0.94
N ALA A 22 1.75 -11.96 -0.59
CA ALA A 22 0.59 -12.84 -0.72
C ALA A 22 -0.03 -12.86 -2.14
N GLY A 23 0.57 -12.13 -3.09
CA GLY A 23 0.09 -12.04 -4.47
C GLY A 23 -0.74 -10.78 -4.76
N TYR A 24 -0.60 -10.28 -5.98
CA TYR A 24 -1.26 -9.05 -6.40
C TYR A 24 -2.71 -9.27 -6.84
N THR A 25 -2.93 -10.15 -7.82
CA THR A 25 -4.23 -10.31 -8.50
C THR A 25 -5.28 -10.92 -7.57
N ASP A 26 -4.93 -11.97 -6.84
CA ASP A 26 -5.89 -12.76 -6.08
C ASP A 26 -6.03 -12.31 -4.61
N PHE A 27 -5.12 -11.47 -4.12
CA PHE A 27 -5.08 -11.05 -2.72
C PHE A 27 -5.06 -9.53 -2.54
N PHE A 28 -3.99 -8.86 -2.96
CA PHE A 28 -3.82 -7.44 -2.65
C PHE A 28 -4.85 -6.55 -3.36
N ARG A 29 -4.99 -6.70 -4.68
CA ARG A 29 -5.88 -5.88 -5.51
C ARG A 29 -7.36 -5.98 -5.11
N PRO A 30 -7.97 -7.17 -4.88
CA PRO A 30 -9.35 -7.26 -4.43
C PRO A 30 -9.53 -6.62 -3.05
N LYS A 31 -8.62 -6.87 -2.09
CA LYS A 31 -8.69 -6.26 -0.75
C LYS A 31 -8.58 -4.73 -0.80
N LEU A 32 -7.70 -4.20 -1.64
CA LEU A 32 -7.57 -2.76 -1.85
C LEU A 32 -8.89 -2.18 -2.39
N LYS A 33 -9.45 -2.80 -3.43
CA LYS A 33 -10.74 -2.39 -4.00
C LYS A 33 -11.84 -2.39 -2.93
N ASP A 34 -11.95 -3.47 -2.16
CA ASP A 34 -12.96 -3.60 -1.11
C ASP A 34 -12.82 -2.52 -0.03
N ALA A 35 -11.59 -2.20 0.38
CA ALA A 35 -11.34 -1.13 1.36
C ALA A 35 -11.82 0.25 0.88
N PHE A 36 -11.60 0.57 -0.40
CA PHE A 36 -12.10 1.82 -1.00
C PHE A 36 -13.63 1.78 -1.19
N MET A 37 -14.19 0.65 -1.62
CA MET A 37 -15.63 0.50 -1.84
C MET A 37 -16.42 0.62 -0.53
N LYS A 38 -15.89 0.09 0.59
CA LYS A 38 -16.50 0.25 1.93
C LYS A 38 -16.62 1.71 2.38
N LYS A 39 -15.82 2.62 1.82
CA LYS A 39 -15.76 4.04 2.16
C LYS A 39 -16.36 4.95 1.08
N LYS A 40 -17.00 4.38 0.05
CA LYS A 40 -17.50 5.13 -1.13
C LYS A 40 -18.56 6.19 -0.79
N ASP A 41 -19.34 5.95 0.26
CA ASP A 41 -20.46 6.82 0.67
C ASP A 41 -20.05 7.86 1.74
N LEU A 42 -18.74 7.97 2.04
CA LEU A 42 -18.24 9.04 2.93
C LEU A 42 -18.41 10.40 2.25
N THR A 43 -19.12 11.29 2.92
CA THR A 43 -19.39 12.67 2.47
C THR A 43 -18.70 13.72 3.34
N ASP A 44 -18.41 13.40 4.60
CA ASP A 44 -17.71 14.30 5.53
C ASP A 44 -16.23 14.49 5.10
N PRO A 45 -15.80 15.72 4.77
CA PRO A 45 -14.41 16.02 4.43
C PRO A 45 -13.39 15.57 5.48
N GLN A 46 -13.72 15.64 6.77
CA GLN A 46 -12.78 15.27 7.84
C GLN A 46 -12.53 13.76 7.87
N GLU A 47 -13.59 12.96 7.69
CA GLU A 47 -13.48 11.50 7.62
C GLU A 47 -12.77 11.04 6.34
N ILE A 48 -12.97 11.75 5.22
CA ILE A 48 -12.21 11.51 3.99
C ILE A 48 -10.72 11.78 4.22
N GLU A 49 -10.37 12.88 4.89
CA GLU A 49 -8.97 13.22 5.19
C GLU A 49 -8.31 12.15 6.07
N LYS A 50 -8.99 11.72 7.14
CA LYS A 50 -8.51 10.61 7.99
C LYS A 50 -8.29 9.32 7.21
N ALA A 51 -9.20 9.00 6.28
CA ALA A 51 -9.05 7.83 5.43
C ALA A 51 -7.87 7.94 4.46
N ILE A 52 -7.60 9.14 3.94
CA ILE A 52 -6.42 9.41 3.09
C ILE A 52 -5.15 9.23 3.91
N GLN A 53 -5.07 9.84 5.10
CA GLN A 53 -3.91 9.71 6.00
C GLN A 53 -3.62 8.26 6.38
N PHE A 54 -4.68 7.46 6.62
CA PHE A 54 -4.53 6.04 6.85
C PHE A 54 -3.93 5.33 5.62
N GLY A 55 -4.37 5.65 4.41
CA GLY A 55 -3.77 5.10 3.20
C GLY A 55 -2.30 5.51 3.00
N GLU A 56 -1.95 6.76 3.32
CA GLU A 56 -0.56 7.24 3.29
C GLU A 56 0.32 6.50 4.32
N TYR A 57 -0.23 6.16 5.49
CA TYR A 57 0.45 5.29 6.45
C TYR A 57 0.71 3.89 5.88
N ILE A 58 -0.29 3.28 5.21
CA ILE A 58 -0.13 1.98 4.56
C ILE A 58 0.95 1.99 3.46
N ILE A 59 1.10 3.10 2.73
CA ILE A 59 2.19 3.26 1.76
C ILE A 59 3.55 3.07 2.44
N LYS A 60 3.79 3.73 3.57
CA LYS A 60 5.06 3.63 4.32
C LYS A 60 5.32 2.22 4.83
N GLU A 61 4.27 1.51 5.27
CA GLU A 61 4.37 0.11 5.67
C GLU A 61 4.80 -0.80 4.51
N LEU A 62 4.23 -0.58 3.31
CA LEU A 62 4.62 -1.31 2.10
C LEU A 62 6.07 -1.02 1.70
N GLU A 63 6.50 0.24 1.72
CA GLU A 63 7.88 0.61 1.45
C GLU A 63 8.86 -0.03 2.44
N THR A 64 8.49 -0.05 3.72
CA THR A 64 9.29 -0.69 4.78
C THR A 64 9.41 -2.20 4.55
N LEU A 65 8.31 -2.85 4.17
CA LEU A 65 8.32 -4.27 3.81
C LEU A 65 9.28 -4.56 2.65
N TYR A 66 9.29 -3.71 1.61
CA TYR A 66 10.22 -3.83 0.49
C TYR A 66 11.68 -3.64 0.92
N TYR A 67 11.95 -2.63 1.74
CA TYR A 67 13.27 -2.38 2.29
C TYR A 67 13.79 -3.58 3.10
N LEU A 68 12.96 -4.14 3.98
CA LEU A 68 13.31 -5.30 4.79
C LEU A 68 13.61 -6.54 3.93
N ARG A 69 12.82 -6.77 2.88
CA ARG A 69 13.06 -7.88 1.94
C ARG A 69 14.39 -7.72 1.22
N LYS A 70 14.71 -6.51 0.74
CA LYS A 70 15.99 -6.20 0.10
C LYS A 70 17.15 -6.40 1.07
N TYR A 71 17.04 -5.87 2.29
CA TYR A 71 18.05 -6.02 3.33
C TYR A 71 18.32 -7.50 3.68
N ARG A 72 17.27 -8.31 3.90
CA ARG A 72 17.39 -9.75 4.18
C ARG A 72 18.11 -10.49 3.04
N THR A 73 17.78 -10.16 1.80
CA THR A 73 18.40 -10.76 0.61
C THR A 73 19.89 -10.41 0.52
N LEU A 74 20.25 -9.15 0.72
CA LEU A 74 21.65 -8.70 0.71
C LEU A 74 22.45 -9.37 1.84
N ARG A 75 21.94 -9.35 3.08
CA ARG A 75 22.60 -9.96 4.23
C ARG A 75 22.87 -11.45 4.01
N LYS A 76 21.92 -12.19 3.43
CA LYS A 76 22.13 -13.61 3.10
C LYS A 76 23.31 -13.81 2.14
N ARG A 77 23.41 -13.02 1.08
CA ARG A 77 24.50 -13.13 0.09
C ARG A 77 25.87 -12.81 0.69
N TYR A 78 25.96 -11.76 1.52
CA TYR A 78 27.23 -11.42 2.17
C TYR A 78 27.69 -12.49 3.17
N ASN A 79 26.75 -13.09 3.91
CA ASN A 79 27.05 -14.19 4.83
C ASN A 79 27.42 -15.50 4.14
N GLU A 80 27.02 -15.72 2.89
CA GLU A 80 27.39 -16.91 2.09
C GLU A 80 28.77 -16.77 1.41
N THR A 81 29.34 -15.57 1.38
CA THR A 81 30.67 -15.30 0.78
C THR A 81 31.80 -15.30 1.81
N GLN A 82 31.48 -15.39 3.12
CA GLN A 82 32.44 -15.58 4.21
C GLN A 82 32.42 -17.03 4.69
#